data_AF-A0A800F3F0-F1
#
_entry.id   AF-A0A800F3F0-F1
#
_cell.length_a   1.000
_cell.length_b   1.000
_cell.length_c   1.000
_cell.angle_alpha   90.00
_cell.angle_beta   90.00
_cell.angle_gamma   90.00
#
_symmetry.space_group_name_H-M   'P 1'
#
loop_
_entity.id
_entity.type
_entity.pdbx_description
1 polymer ?
#
loop_
_entity_poly.entity_id
_entity_poly.type
_entity_poly.pdbx_seq_one_letter_code
_entity_poly.pdbx_strand_id
1 'polypeptide(L)'
;MKELGIVKKNLKKSILNLTNRRLSQAKVNQQYSMTSLNNLALMLSESLEQMQSQMASGMKGCQNCQKKKGNKPGPKSLSEMQKQLGDQLKKLKEGKEKGEGDKGHKQWNKSLAQMAIKQAKIREHLKALNQSKNKDGEKKYGDLEKIMEEMEQNVKDIVNNNLTEELLKRHKEITTRLLSVEKAIREQDVSEERKAESATNYIQNKPGLFDEYLKIKQEQIELYQSVPAELKPFYKKLVNKYFKQLNN
;
A
#
# COMPACT_ATOMS: atom_id res chain seq x y z
N MET A 1 27.89 11.02 -14.24
CA MET A 1 28.25 10.66 -15.63
C MET A 1 29.67 11.05 -16.02
N LYS A 2 30.21 12.23 -15.64
CA LYS A 2 31.60 12.65 -15.97
C LYS A 2 32.67 11.66 -15.46
N GLU A 3 32.58 11.24 -14.19
CA GLU A 3 33.53 10.27 -13.61
C GLU A 3 33.51 8.91 -14.29
N LEU A 4 32.33 8.40 -14.62
CA LEU A 4 32.16 7.11 -15.31
C LEU A 4 32.80 7.12 -16.72
N GLY A 5 32.66 8.24 -17.44
CA GLY A 5 33.33 8.46 -18.73
C GLY A 5 34.85 8.54 -18.60
N ILE A 6 35.35 9.20 -17.55
CA ILE A 6 36.79 9.31 -17.24
C ILE A 6 37.37 7.93 -16.90
N VAL A 7 36.70 7.16 -16.04
CA VAL A 7 37.08 5.78 -15.69
C VAL A 7 37.17 4.90 -16.94
N LYS A 8 36.12 4.90 -17.78
CA LYS A 8 36.10 4.08 -19.01
C LYS A 8 37.22 4.48 -19.98
N LYS A 9 37.48 5.78 -20.13
CA LYS A 9 38.54 6.30 -21.02
C LYS A 9 39.93 5.95 -20.49
N ASN A 10 40.17 6.12 -19.20
CA ASN A 10 41.48 5.87 -18.58
C ASN A 10 41.77 4.38 -18.42
N LEU A 11 40.77 3.53 -18.14
CA LEU A 11 40.93 2.08 -18.18
C LEU A 11 41.30 1.58 -19.58
N LYS A 12 40.62 2.05 -20.64
CA LYS A 12 40.98 1.69 -22.02
C LYS A 12 42.41 2.11 -22.37
N LYS A 13 42.83 3.32 -21.99
CA LYS A 13 44.20 3.79 -22.21
C LYS A 13 45.23 3.06 -21.35
N SER A 14 44.88 2.67 -20.12
CA SER A 14 45.73 1.87 -19.25
C SER A 14 45.98 0.49 -19.87
N ILE A 15 44.92 -0.19 -20.33
CA ILE A 15 45.03 -1.48 -21.04
C ILE A 15 45.92 -1.33 -22.29
N LEU A 16 45.66 -0.34 -23.15
CA LEU A 16 46.49 -0.07 -24.34
C LEU A 16 47.96 0.22 -24.00
N ASN A 17 48.22 0.95 -22.90
CA ASN A 17 49.58 1.23 -22.46
C ASN A 17 50.27 -0.02 -21.90
N LEU A 18 49.53 -0.91 -21.21
CA LEU A 18 50.05 -2.21 -20.76
C LEU A 18 50.38 -3.11 -21.95
N THR A 19 49.52 -3.16 -22.98
CA THR A 19 49.78 -3.94 -24.21
C THR A 19 51.03 -3.45 -24.93
N ASN A 20 51.26 -2.13 -24.93
CA ASN A 20 52.43 -1.49 -25.54
C ASN A 20 53.66 -1.42 -24.60
N ARG A 21 53.65 -2.14 -23.45
CA ARG A 21 54.72 -2.13 -22.43
C ARG A 21 55.10 -0.75 -21.88
N ARG A 22 54.22 0.25 -22.01
CA ARG A 22 54.34 1.60 -21.46
C ARG A 22 53.86 1.62 -20.00
N LEU A 23 54.62 0.97 -19.11
CA LEU A 23 54.24 0.73 -17.71
C LEU A 23 54.00 2.02 -16.91
N SER A 24 54.81 3.06 -17.12
CA SER A 24 54.67 4.34 -16.43
C SER A 24 53.34 5.03 -16.75
N GLN A 25 52.99 5.13 -18.03
CA GLN A 25 51.74 5.73 -18.48
C GLN A 25 50.52 4.87 -18.15
N ALA A 26 50.68 3.54 -18.10
CA ALA A 26 49.64 2.64 -17.63
C ALA A 26 49.30 2.86 -16.15
N LYS A 27 50.33 3.01 -15.30
CA LYS A 27 50.18 3.24 -13.86
C LYS A 27 49.47 4.56 -13.56
N VAL A 28 49.82 5.63 -14.28
CA VAL A 28 49.13 6.93 -14.16
C VAL A 28 47.65 6.81 -14.53
N ASN A 29 47.33 6.21 -15.67
CA ASN A 29 45.95 6.01 -16.10
C ASN A 29 45.16 5.10 -15.14
N GLN A 30 45.81 4.08 -14.57
CA GLN A 30 45.21 3.21 -13.57
C GLN A 30 44.89 3.97 -12.28
N GLN A 31 45.82 4.80 -11.81
CA GLN A 31 45.63 5.62 -10.60
C GLN A 31 44.47 6.62 -10.80
N TYR A 32 44.38 7.28 -11.96
CA TYR A 32 43.24 8.13 -12.27
C TYR A 32 41.91 7.36 -12.27
N SER A 33 41.87 6.16 -12.83
CA SER A 33 40.68 5.31 -12.79
C SER A 33 40.30 4.91 -11.36
N MET A 34 41.27 4.54 -10.52
CA MET A 34 41.05 4.19 -9.12
C MET A 34 40.53 5.39 -8.31
N THR A 35 41.10 6.58 -8.52
CA THR A 35 40.63 7.81 -7.85
C THR A 35 39.22 8.19 -8.29
N SER A 36 38.92 8.17 -9.60
CA SER A 36 37.57 8.44 -10.08
C SER A 36 36.56 7.38 -9.65
N LEU A 37 36.97 6.11 -9.50
CA LEU A 37 36.13 5.05 -8.92
C LEU A 37 35.86 5.28 -7.43
N ASN A 38 36.88 5.65 -6.65
CA ASN A 38 36.70 6.01 -5.25
C ASN A 38 35.80 7.23 -5.07
N ASN A 39 35.97 8.26 -5.91
CA ASN A 39 35.09 9.43 -5.92
C ASN A 39 33.66 9.08 -6.35
N LEU A 40 33.49 8.15 -7.29
CA LEU A 40 32.18 7.65 -7.68
C LEU A 40 31.53 6.87 -6.53
N ALA A 41 32.27 5.97 -5.88
CA ALA A 41 31.81 5.21 -4.73
C ALA A 41 31.46 6.13 -3.56
N LEU A 42 32.26 7.16 -3.29
CA LEU A 42 31.99 8.18 -2.29
C LEU A 42 30.72 8.97 -2.63
N MET A 43 30.57 9.46 -3.87
CA MET A 43 29.34 10.14 -4.30
C MET A 43 28.11 9.23 -4.24
N LEU A 44 28.27 7.94 -4.51
CA LEU A 44 27.20 6.95 -4.41
C LEU A 44 26.84 6.70 -2.95
N SER A 45 27.85 6.59 -2.07
CA SER A 45 27.72 6.46 -0.63
C SER A 45 27.02 7.68 -0.02
N GLU A 46 27.48 8.90 -0.33
CA GLU A 46 26.86 10.14 0.10
C GLU A 46 25.41 10.26 -0.41
N SER A 47 25.14 9.87 -1.66
CA SER A 47 23.78 9.87 -2.19
C SER A 47 22.90 8.80 -1.53
N LEU A 48 23.46 7.65 -1.17
CA LEU A 48 22.76 6.60 -0.43
C LEU A 48 22.50 7.01 1.01
N GLU A 49 23.47 7.64 1.67
CA GLU A 49 23.38 8.14 3.04
C GLU A 49 22.40 9.32 3.12
N GLN A 50 22.42 10.24 2.16
CA GLN A 50 21.41 11.31 2.06
C GLN A 50 20.02 10.72 1.82
N MET A 51 19.90 9.68 0.99
CA MET A 51 18.64 8.98 0.75
C MET A 51 18.17 8.19 1.99
N GLN A 52 19.09 7.55 2.70
CA GLN A 52 18.83 6.80 3.93
C GLN A 52 18.50 7.75 5.08
N SER A 53 19.12 8.92 5.16
CA SER A 53 18.81 9.98 6.12
C SER A 53 17.45 10.62 5.84
N GLN A 54 17.10 10.85 4.56
CA GLN A 54 15.75 11.27 4.18
C GLN A 54 14.69 10.21 4.48
N MET A 55 15.01 8.93 4.30
CA MET A 55 14.12 7.83 4.70
C MET A 55 14.06 7.66 6.23
N ALA A 56 15.19 7.74 6.92
CA ALA A 56 15.28 7.61 8.38
C ALA A 56 14.63 8.80 9.09
N SER A 57 14.63 9.99 8.50
CA SER A 57 13.86 11.14 9.01
C SER A 57 12.35 10.93 8.84
N GLY A 58 11.93 10.06 7.92
CA GLY A 58 10.55 9.56 7.81
C GLY A 58 10.27 8.27 8.61
N MET A 59 11.29 7.68 9.26
CA MET A 59 11.20 6.35 9.88
C MET A 59 11.82 6.28 11.30
N LYS A 60 12.31 7.39 11.86
CA LYS A 60 12.73 7.50 13.26
C LYS A 60 11.49 7.56 14.16
N GLY A 61 10.94 6.39 14.46
CA GLY A 61 9.84 6.27 15.41
C GLY A 61 9.23 4.88 15.52
N CYS A 62 10.01 3.80 15.38
CA CYS A 62 9.50 2.45 15.62
C CYS A 62 10.43 1.67 16.54
N GLN A 63 10.60 2.18 17.77
CA GLN A 63 11.16 1.38 18.86
C GLN A 63 10.37 1.52 20.17
N ASN A 64 9.18 2.14 20.15
CA ASN A 64 8.24 2.11 21.26
C ASN A 64 6.84 2.55 20.77
N CYS A 65 6.06 1.61 20.25
CA CYS A 65 4.64 1.83 19.95
C CYS A 65 3.76 1.12 20.99
N GLN A 66 3.86 1.58 22.23
CA GLN A 66 2.73 1.53 23.16
C GLN A 66 2.13 2.94 23.26
N LYS A 67 0.90 3.07 22.75
CA LYS A 67 -0.08 4.12 23.03
C LYS A 67 0.36 5.56 22.76
N LYS A 68 -0.16 6.14 21.66
CA LYS A 68 -0.95 7.39 21.69
C LYS A 68 -1.50 7.74 20.30
N LYS A 69 -2.81 8.01 20.28
CA LYS A 69 -3.55 8.60 19.15
C LYS A 69 -2.90 9.93 18.73
N GLY A 70 -2.60 10.09 17.45
CA GLY A 70 -2.13 11.35 16.88
C GLY A 70 -1.47 11.13 15.51
N ASN A 71 -2.07 11.70 14.48
CA ASN A 71 -1.60 11.73 13.08
C ASN A 71 -0.05 11.77 12.97
N LYS A 72 0.55 10.63 12.60
CA LYS A 72 1.88 10.58 12.00
C LYS A 72 1.72 9.94 10.62
N PRO A 73 2.34 10.48 9.56
CA PRO A 73 2.33 9.81 8.27
C PRO A 73 3.01 8.46 8.46
N GLY A 74 2.26 7.38 8.21
CA GLY A 74 2.77 6.02 8.30
C GLY A 74 3.95 5.79 7.35
N PRO A 75 4.60 4.62 7.41
CA PRO A 75 5.58 4.24 6.39
C PRO A 75 4.94 4.43 5.01
N LYS A 76 5.48 5.35 4.22
CA LYS A 76 4.95 5.68 2.89
C LYS A 76 4.82 4.40 2.08
N SER A 77 3.63 4.14 1.54
CA SER A 77 3.39 2.90 0.81
C SER A 77 4.24 2.84 -0.46
N LEU A 78 4.55 1.64 -0.94
CA LEU A 78 5.33 1.46 -2.18
C LEU A 78 4.67 2.19 -3.36
N SER A 79 3.34 2.23 -3.39
CA SER A 79 2.58 3.00 -4.37
C SER A 79 2.78 4.51 -4.22
N GLU A 80 2.79 5.03 -3.00
CA GLU A 80 3.03 6.45 -2.76
C GLU A 80 4.45 6.87 -3.18
N MET A 81 5.43 6.01 -2.94
CA MET A 81 6.80 6.21 -3.42
C MET A 81 6.84 6.23 -4.96
N GLN A 82 6.14 5.30 -5.62
CA GLN A 82 6.02 5.26 -7.06
C GLN A 82 5.33 6.52 -7.62
N LYS A 83 4.29 7.02 -6.95
CA LYS A 83 3.60 8.26 -7.32
C LYS A 83 4.53 9.47 -7.25
N GLN A 84 5.31 9.58 -6.17
CA GLN A 84 6.32 10.63 -6.01
C GLN A 84 7.37 10.59 -7.13
N LEU A 85 7.82 9.39 -7.54
CA LEU A 85 8.72 9.24 -8.68
C LEU A 85 8.08 9.74 -9.98
N GLY A 86 6.80 9.45 -10.19
CA GLY A 86 6.06 9.89 -11.37
C GLY A 86 5.94 11.41 -11.45
N ASP A 87 5.67 12.07 -10.32
CA ASP A 87 5.59 13.52 -10.25
C ASP A 87 6.96 14.18 -10.47
N GLN A 88 8.04 13.59 -9.95
CA GLN A 88 9.40 14.01 -10.25
C GLN A 88 9.73 13.84 -11.73
N LEU A 89 9.29 12.74 -12.35
CA LEU A 89 9.57 12.45 -13.75
C LEU A 89 8.86 13.44 -14.69
N LYS A 90 7.62 13.82 -14.38
CA LYS A 90 6.89 14.89 -15.11
C LYS A 90 7.62 16.22 -15.02
N LYS A 91 8.02 16.65 -13.82
CA LYS A 91 8.78 17.89 -13.62
C LYS A 91 10.10 17.90 -14.40
N LEU A 92 10.79 16.76 -14.45
CA LEU A 92 12.03 16.61 -15.22
C LEU A 92 11.80 16.65 -16.73
N LYS A 93 10.66 16.13 -17.22
CA LYS A 93 10.27 16.21 -18.63
C LYS A 93 9.96 17.66 -19.02
N GLU A 94 9.14 18.35 -18.23
CA GLU A 94 8.81 19.77 -18.44
C GLU A 94 10.03 20.68 -18.37
N GLY A 95 10.96 20.41 -17.44
CA GLY A 95 12.22 21.14 -17.33
C GLY A 95 13.18 20.90 -18.51
N LYS A 96 13.15 19.71 -19.13
CA LYS A 96 13.92 19.40 -20.33
C LYS A 96 13.41 20.17 -21.55
N GLU A 97 12.10 20.35 -21.68
CA GLU A 97 11.48 21.11 -22.78
C GLU A 97 11.74 22.62 -22.68
N LYS A 98 11.98 23.15 -21.47
CA LYS A 98 12.28 24.57 -21.22
C LYS A 98 13.74 24.99 -21.45
N GLY A 99 14.62 24.08 -21.85
CA GLY A 99 15.95 24.43 -22.38
C GLY A 99 16.90 25.11 -21.38
N GLU A 100 17.14 24.50 -20.21
CA GLU A 100 18.22 24.95 -19.32
C GLU A 100 19.58 24.38 -19.77
N GLY A 101 20.55 25.26 -20.05
CA GLY A 101 21.84 24.93 -20.66
C GLY A 101 22.77 23.99 -19.86
N ASP A 102 24.04 23.91 -20.29
CA ASP A 102 25.02 22.87 -19.94
C ASP A 102 25.26 22.60 -18.43
N LYS A 103 25.01 23.59 -17.56
CA LYS A 103 25.09 23.42 -16.09
C LYS A 103 23.87 22.67 -15.52
N GLY A 104 22.70 22.81 -16.14
CA GLY A 104 21.47 22.07 -15.79
C GLY A 104 21.56 20.59 -16.15
N HIS A 105 22.26 20.24 -17.23
CA HIS A 105 22.43 18.84 -17.66
C HIS A 105 23.11 17.93 -16.61
N LYS A 106 24.07 18.45 -15.83
CA LYS A 106 24.74 17.64 -14.79
C LYS A 106 23.80 17.33 -13.62
N GLN A 107 23.01 18.31 -13.20
CA GLN A 107 22.02 18.16 -12.13
C GLN A 107 20.85 17.28 -12.58
N TRP A 108 20.42 17.44 -13.83
CA TRP A 108 19.39 16.62 -14.45
C TRP A 108 19.79 15.14 -14.51
N ASN A 109 21.00 14.84 -15.02
CA ASN A 109 21.53 13.46 -15.04
C ASN A 109 21.66 12.86 -13.64
N LYS A 110 22.03 13.67 -12.62
CA LYS A 110 22.07 13.21 -11.22
C LYS A 110 20.68 12.85 -10.72
N SER A 111 19.67 13.67 -11.05
CA SER A 111 18.26 13.42 -10.68
C SER A 111 17.72 12.13 -11.31
N LEU A 112 17.99 11.89 -12.60
CA LEU A 112 17.60 10.65 -13.26
C LEU A 112 18.30 9.41 -12.67
N ALA A 113 19.59 9.51 -12.38
CA ALA A 113 20.31 8.41 -11.73
C ALA A 113 19.72 8.08 -10.35
N GLN A 114 19.40 9.11 -9.55
CA GLN A 114 18.73 8.93 -8.26
C GLN A 114 17.34 8.28 -8.42
N MET A 115 16.61 8.64 -9.47
CA MET A 115 15.31 8.06 -9.78
C MET A 115 15.41 6.58 -10.17
N ALA A 116 16.37 6.23 -11.02
CA ALA A 116 16.65 4.85 -11.39
C ALA A 116 17.02 3.99 -10.17
N ILE A 117 17.82 4.52 -9.25
CA ILE A 117 18.15 3.85 -7.97
C ILE A 117 16.90 3.61 -7.13
N LYS A 118 16.04 4.62 -6.97
CA LYS A 118 14.77 4.48 -6.22
C LYS A 118 13.86 3.44 -6.86
N GLN A 119 13.72 3.45 -8.18
CA GLN A 119 12.91 2.47 -8.92
C GLN A 119 13.45 1.04 -8.74
N ALA A 120 14.78 0.87 -8.80
CA ALA A 120 15.42 -0.42 -8.56
C ALA A 120 15.20 -0.94 -7.13
N LYS A 121 15.24 -0.04 -6.14
CA LYS A 121 14.95 -0.38 -4.74
C LYS A 121 13.49 -0.81 -4.53
N ILE A 122 12.53 -0.13 -5.14
CA ILE A 122 11.11 -0.54 -5.11
C ILE A 122 10.97 -1.94 -5.73
N ARG A 123 11.65 -2.20 -6.85
CA ARG A 123 11.66 -3.52 -7.49
C ARG A 123 12.22 -4.60 -6.57
N GLU A 124 13.30 -4.32 -5.85
CA GLU A 124 13.89 -5.25 -4.89
C GLU A 124 12.93 -5.57 -3.74
N HIS A 125 12.24 -4.56 -3.19
CA HIS A 125 11.19 -4.76 -2.19
C HIS A 125 10.04 -5.63 -2.72
N LEU A 126 9.60 -5.42 -3.97
CA LEU A 126 8.57 -6.26 -4.60
C LEU A 126 9.05 -7.70 -4.83
N LYS A 127 10.32 -7.89 -5.18
CA LYS A 127 10.90 -9.22 -5.31
C LYS A 127 10.88 -9.97 -3.97
N ALA A 128 11.26 -9.30 -2.88
CA ALA A 128 11.18 -9.87 -1.54
C ALA A 128 9.73 -10.20 -1.12
N LEU A 129 8.78 -9.35 -1.49
CA LEU A 129 7.35 -9.58 -1.26
C LEU A 129 6.85 -10.80 -2.06
N ASN A 130 7.21 -10.89 -3.34
CA ASN A 130 6.89 -12.02 -4.20
C ASN A 130 7.43 -13.33 -3.61
N GLN A 131 8.70 -13.34 -3.19
CA GLN A 131 9.34 -14.51 -2.59
C GLN A 131 8.77 -14.92 -1.23
N SER A 132 8.24 -13.99 -0.44
CA SER A 132 7.69 -14.30 0.89
C SER A 132 6.26 -14.81 0.82
N LYS A 133 5.48 -14.33 -0.15
CA LYS A 133 4.03 -14.53 -0.17
C LYS A 133 3.50 -15.40 -1.32
N ASN A 134 4.27 -15.61 -2.39
CA ASN A 134 3.93 -16.57 -3.45
C ASN A 134 4.68 -17.91 -3.28
N LYS A 135 5.09 -18.27 -2.05
CA LYS A 135 5.75 -19.57 -1.79
C LYS A 135 4.85 -20.78 -2.06
N ASP A 136 3.53 -20.59 -1.99
CA ASP A 136 2.55 -21.68 -2.14
C ASP A 136 2.10 -21.89 -3.61
N GLY A 137 2.76 -21.26 -4.59
CA GLY A 137 2.41 -21.36 -6.01
C GLY A 137 1.15 -20.62 -6.43
N GLU A 138 0.35 -20.11 -5.48
CA GLU A 138 -0.76 -19.20 -5.76
C GLU A 138 -0.25 -17.77 -6.00
N LYS A 139 -0.61 -17.19 -7.15
CA LYS A 139 -0.36 -15.77 -7.49
C LYS A 139 -1.30 -14.84 -6.70
N LYS A 140 -1.21 -14.85 -5.36
CA LYS A 140 -2.14 -14.16 -4.44
C LYS A 140 -2.22 -12.65 -4.63
N TYR A 141 -1.17 -12.03 -5.16
CA TYR A 141 -1.11 -10.58 -5.40
C TYR A 141 -1.03 -10.21 -6.89
N GLY A 142 -1.56 -11.07 -7.76
CA GLY A 142 -1.49 -10.89 -9.22
C GLY A 142 -0.09 -11.13 -9.78
N ASP A 143 0.14 -10.64 -11.00
CA ASP A 143 1.45 -10.76 -11.68
C ASP A 143 2.44 -9.69 -11.19
N LEU A 144 2.96 -9.87 -9.98
CA LEU A 144 4.09 -9.07 -9.46
C LEU A 144 5.30 -9.11 -10.39
N GLU A 145 5.49 -10.22 -11.11
CA GLU A 145 6.54 -10.39 -12.12
C GLU A 145 6.41 -9.38 -13.26
N LYS A 146 5.20 -9.21 -13.82
CA LYS A 146 4.95 -8.21 -14.86
C LYS A 146 5.22 -6.80 -14.37
N ILE A 147 4.85 -6.48 -13.13
CA ILE A 147 5.17 -5.18 -12.53
C ILE A 147 6.69 -4.99 -12.46
N MET A 148 7.44 -5.99 -12.00
CA MET A 148 8.90 -5.93 -11.91
C MET A 148 9.58 -5.78 -13.29
N GLU A 149 9.05 -6.42 -14.32
CA GLU A 149 9.53 -6.30 -15.71
C GLU A 149 9.30 -4.88 -16.26
N GLU A 150 8.09 -4.34 -16.11
CA GLU A 150 7.76 -2.98 -16.53
C GLU A 150 8.61 -1.94 -15.78
N MET A 151 8.89 -2.17 -14.49
CA MET A 151 9.82 -1.35 -13.71
C MET A 151 11.25 -1.39 -14.28
N GLU A 152 11.72 -2.55 -14.74
CA GLU A 152 13.03 -2.68 -15.36
C GLU A 152 13.10 -1.93 -16.69
N GLN A 153 12.05 -2.00 -17.51
CA GLN A 153 11.97 -1.24 -18.75
C GLN A 153 11.99 0.27 -18.46
N ASN A 154 11.25 0.74 -17.45
CA ASN A 154 11.31 2.14 -17.03
C ASN A 154 12.72 2.57 -16.59
N VAL A 155 13.45 1.71 -15.86
CA VAL A 155 14.85 1.98 -15.49
C VAL A 155 15.73 2.11 -16.73
N LYS A 156 15.58 1.21 -17.71
CA LYS A 156 16.33 1.27 -18.98
C LYS A 156 16.07 2.58 -19.72
N ASP A 157 14.81 2.99 -19.80
CA ASP A 157 14.41 4.23 -20.48
C ASP A 157 14.93 5.47 -19.74
N ILE A 158 14.85 5.50 -18.40
CA ILE A 158 15.39 6.59 -17.56
C ILE A 158 16.91 6.71 -17.73
N VAL A 159 17.65 5.59 -17.68
CA VAL A 159 19.12 5.58 -17.82
C VAL A 159 19.56 6.03 -19.21
N ASN A 160 18.78 5.72 -20.24
CA ASN A 160 19.01 6.13 -21.61
C ASN A 160 18.48 7.53 -21.93
N ASN A 161 18.01 8.29 -20.94
CA ASN A 161 17.47 9.65 -21.11
C ASN A 161 16.20 9.73 -21.98
N ASN A 162 15.49 8.61 -22.13
CA ASN A 162 14.30 8.42 -22.96
C ASN A 162 13.02 8.68 -22.14
N LEU A 163 12.72 9.95 -21.86
CA LEU A 163 11.48 10.36 -21.17
C LEU A 163 10.29 10.44 -22.16
N THR A 164 9.89 9.30 -22.72
CA THR A 164 8.78 9.21 -23.66
C THR A 164 7.41 9.25 -22.97
N GLU A 165 6.35 9.51 -23.74
CA GLU A 165 4.98 9.38 -23.21
C GLU A 165 4.64 7.93 -22.84
N GLU A 166 5.22 6.97 -23.55
CA GLU A 166 5.10 5.55 -23.25
C GLU A 166 5.63 5.23 -21.84
N LEU A 167 6.81 5.77 -21.49
CA LEU A 167 7.36 5.63 -20.13
C LEU A 167 6.39 6.18 -19.09
N LEU A 168 5.86 7.39 -19.30
CA LEU A 168 4.89 8.01 -18.38
C LEU A 168 3.62 7.17 -18.24
N LYS A 169 3.14 6.57 -19.32
CA LYS A 169 1.99 5.66 -19.32
C LYS A 169 2.30 4.39 -18.53
N ARG A 170 3.42 3.73 -18.83
CA ARG A 170 3.90 2.53 -18.13
C ARG A 170 4.07 2.79 -16.64
N HIS A 171 4.64 3.94 -16.27
CA HIS A 171 4.77 4.36 -14.87
C HIS A 171 3.43 4.51 -14.16
N LYS A 172 2.42 5.08 -14.82
CA LYS A 172 1.05 5.17 -14.26
C LYS A 172 0.45 3.78 -14.07
N GLU A 173 0.60 2.90 -15.05
CA GLU A 173 0.09 1.51 -14.98
C GLU A 173 0.72 0.75 -13.82
N ILE A 174 2.05 0.82 -13.65
CA ILE A 174 2.77 0.27 -12.50
C ILE A 174 2.19 0.81 -11.20
N THR A 175 1.97 2.12 -11.09
CA THR A 175 1.43 2.76 -9.88
C THR A 175 0.03 2.21 -9.55
N THR A 176 -0.84 2.09 -10.56
CA THR A 176 -2.19 1.52 -10.38
C THR A 176 -2.14 0.06 -9.94
N ARG A 177 -1.26 -0.75 -10.53
CA ARG A 177 -1.09 -2.14 -10.13
C ARG A 177 -0.54 -2.25 -8.70
N LEU A 178 0.40 -1.39 -8.30
CA LEU A 178 0.88 -1.35 -6.91
C LEU A 178 -0.23 -0.99 -5.91
N LEU A 179 -1.15 -0.08 -6.26
CA LEU A 179 -2.32 0.21 -5.43
C LEU A 179 -3.22 -1.02 -5.27
N SER A 180 -3.45 -1.78 -6.35
CA SER A 180 -4.24 -3.01 -6.25
C SER A 180 -3.56 -4.07 -5.39
N VAL A 181 -2.23 -4.22 -5.48
CA VAL A 181 -1.45 -5.12 -4.64
C VAL A 181 -1.57 -4.72 -3.16
N GLU A 182 -1.41 -3.43 -2.87
CA GLU A 182 -1.55 -2.91 -1.50
C GLU A 182 -2.95 -3.15 -0.94
N LYS A 183 -3.99 -2.94 -1.75
CA LYS A 183 -5.38 -3.23 -1.37
C LYS A 183 -5.58 -4.72 -1.07
N ALA A 184 -5.05 -5.60 -1.92
CA ALA A 184 -5.15 -7.05 -1.75
C ALA A 184 -4.46 -7.53 -0.46
N ILE A 185 -3.29 -6.97 -0.13
CA ILE A 185 -2.60 -7.27 1.14
C ILE A 185 -3.48 -6.87 2.32
N ARG A 186 -4.05 -5.66 2.31
CA ARG A 186 -4.93 -5.19 3.40
C ARG A 186 -6.18 -6.04 3.54
N GLU A 187 -6.82 -6.42 2.43
CA GLU A 187 -8.01 -7.27 2.45
C GLU A 187 -7.72 -8.67 3.02
N GLN A 188 -6.54 -9.23 2.73
CA GLN A 188 -6.11 -10.48 3.34
C GLN A 188 -5.89 -10.34 4.86
N ASP A 189 -5.20 -9.29 5.30
CA ASP A 189 -4.97 -9.06 6.73
C ASP A 189 -6.30 -8.92 7.51
N VAL A 190 -7.30 -8.26 6.91
CA VAL A 190 -8.65 -8.13 7.51
C VAL A 190 -9.42 -9.47 7.48
N SER A 191 -9.19 -10.33 6.50
CA SER A 191 -9.88 -11.63 6.42
C SER A 191 -9.50 -12.61 7.53
N GLU A 192 -8.29 -12.51 8.07
CA GLU A 192 -7.85 -13.32 9.22
C GLU A 192 -8.39 -12.81 10.57
N GLU A 193 -8.91 -11.58 10.62
CA GLU A 193 -9.61 -11.11 11.80
C GLU A 193 -10.95 -11.86 11.92
N ARG A 194 -11.07 -12.67 12.99
CA ARG A 194 -12.32 -13.39 13.31
C ARG A 194 -13.49 -12.41 13.28
N LYS A 195 -14.41 -12.60 12.33
CA LYS A 195 -15.70 -11.91 12.34
C LYS A 195 -16.52 -12.46 13.50
N ALA A 196 -16.70 -11.65 14.54
CA ALA A 196 -17.72 -11.92 15.54
C ALA A 196 -19.05 -11.44 14.96
N GLU A 197 -19.89 -12.37 14.50
CA GLU A 197 -21.29 -12.06 14.26
C GLU A 197 -21.98 -11.96 15.62
N SER A 198 -22.40 -10.76 16.00
CA SER A 198 -23.30 -10.59 17.15
C SER A 198 -24.62 -11.28 16.86
N ALA A 199 -25.09 -12.09 17.81
CA ALA A 199 -26.38 -12.77 17.69
C ALA A 199 -27.49 -11.76 17.33
N THR A 200 -28.16 -11.99 16.20
CA THR A 200 -29.37 -11.26 15.87
C THR A 200 -30.46 -11.67 16.85
N ASN A 201 -31.18 -10.69 17.41
CA ASN A 201 -32.33 -10.95 18.28
C ASN A 201 -33.39 -11.70 17.46
N TYR A 202 -33.41 -13.02 17.58
CA TYR A 202 -34.46 -13.83 17.00
C TYR A 202 -35.74 -13.56 17.81
N ILE A 203 -36.64 -12.74 17.26
CA ILE A 203 -37.98 -12.59 17.82
C ILE A 203 -38.64 -13.96 17.67
N GLN A 204 -38.76 -14.70 18.77
CA GLN A 204 -39.62 -15.88 18.79
C GLN A 204 -41.05 -15.41 18.52
N ASN A 205 -41.51 -15.62 17.28
CA ASN A 205 -42.92 -15.50 16.98
C ASN A 205 -43.63 -16.59 17.78
N LYS A 206 -44.47 -16.18 18.74
CA LYS A 206 -45.31 -17.13 19.49
C LYS A 206 -46.18 -17.89 18.49
N PRO A 207 -46.34 -19.21 18.63
CA PRO A 207 -47.21 -19.97 17.73
C PRO A 207 -48.64 -19.41 17.81
N GLY A 208 -49.27 -19.16 16.65
CA GLY A 208 -50.59 -18.52 16.56
C GLY A 208 -51.72 -19.23 17.32
N LEU A 209 -51.51 -20.49 17.73
CA LEU A 209 -52.40 -21.23 18.64
C LEU A 209 -52.62 -20.50 19.98
N PHE A 210 -51.63 -19.76 20.48
CA PHE A 210 -51.76 -19.01 21.72
C PHE A 210 -52.73 -17.83 21.58
N ASP A 211 -52.72 -17.17 20.42
CA ASP A 211 -53.60 -16.03 20.14
C ASP A 211 -55.06 -16.48 19.98
N GLU A 212 -55.28 -17.64 19.36
CA GLU A 212 -56.61 -18.24 19.21
C GLU A 212 -57.19 -18.63 20.59
N TYR A 213 -56.39 -19.25 21.46
CA TYR A 213 -56.79 -19.54 22.84
C TYR A 213 -57.12 -18.26 23.64
N LEU A 214 -56.34 -17.19 23.48
CA LEU A 214 -56.60 -15.92 24.14
C LEU A 214 -57.89 -15.26 23.65
N LYS A 215 -58.19 -15.32 22.35
CA LYS A 215 -59.45 -14.82 21.80
C LYS A 215 -60.65 -15.58 22.34
N ILE A 216 -60.61 -16.91 22.32
CA ILE A 216 -61.68 -17.76 22.88
C ILE A 216 -61.90 -17.43 24.37
N LYS A 217 -60.82 -17.26 25.13
CA LYS A 217 -60.91 -16.87 26.55
C LYS A 217 -61.53 -15.47 26.73
N GLN A 218 -61.20 -14.51 25.88
CA GLN A 218 -61.78 -13.16 25.92
C GLN A 218 -63.26 -13.16 25.57
N GLU A 219 -63.67 -13.85 24.50
CA GLU A 219 -65.08 -13.98 24.09
C GLU A 219 -65.94 -14.61 25.20
N GLN A 220 -65.41 -15.63 25.89
CA GLN A 220 -66.07 -16.23 27.05
C GLN A 220 -66.27 -15.21 28.18
N ILE A 221 -65.27 -14.38 28.47
CA ILE A 221 -65.39 -13.33 29.50
C ILE A 221 -66.40 -12.27 29.08
N GLU A 222 -66.39 -11.84 27.82
CA GLU A 222 -67.30 -10.83 27.28
C GLU A 222 -68.76 -11.29 27.34
N LEU A 223 -69.04 -12.55 26.97
CA LEU A 223 -70.39 -13.14 27.06
C LEU A 223 -70.99 -13.04 28.47
N TYR A 224 -70.17 -13.26 29.51
CA TYR A 224 -70.62 -13.15 30.90
C TYR A 224 -70.70 -11.71 31.40
N GLN A 225 -69.96 -10.78 30.80
CA GLN A 225 -70.09 -9.34 31.07
C GLN A 225 -71.30 -8.71 30.36
N SER A 226 -71.71 -9.25 29.21
CA SER A 226 -72.80 -8.74 28.37
C SER A 226 -74.18 -9.34 28.68
N VAL A 227 -74.31 -10.18 29.73
CA VAL A 227 -75.60 -10.70 30.19
C VAL A 227 -76.55 -9.52 30.49
N PRO A 228 -77.83 -9.57 30.06
CA PRO A 228 -78.73 -8.41 30.08
C PRO A 228 -78.84 -7.76 31.46
N ALA A 229 -79.09 -6.46 31.46
CA ALA A 229 -79.09 -5.55 32.62
C ALA A 229 -80.12 -5.87 33.73
N GLU A 230 -80.82 -7.00 33.64
CA GLU A 230 -81.79 -7.50 34.62
C GLU A 230 -81.14 -8.27 35.78
N LEU A 231 -79.85 -8.63 35.68
CA LEU A 231 -79.13 -9.24 36.80
C LEU A 231 -78.83 -8.20 37.89
N LYS A 232 -79.38 -8.39 39.10
CA LYS A 232 -79.16 -7.49 40.25
C LYS A 232 -77.66 -7.20 40.45
N PRO A 233 -77.24 -5.95 40.77
CA PRO A 233 -75.82 -5.53 40.87
C PRO A 233 -74.93 -6.41 41.76
N PHE A 234 -75.54 -7.11 42.72
CA PHE A 234 -74.88 -8.05 43.61
C PHE A 234 -74.18 -9.20 42.85
N TYR A 235 -74.85 -9.82 41.89
CA TYR A 235 -74.32 -10.99 41.17
C TYR A 235 -73.22 -10.60 40.18
N LYS A 236 -73.31 -9.41 39.56
CA LYS A 236 -72.24 -8.84 38.72
C LYS A 236 -70.92 -8.68 39.50
N LYS A 237 -70.99 -8.24 40.76
CA LYS A 237 -69.80 -8.12 41.62
C LYS A 237 -69.19 -9.49 41.96
N LEU A 238 -70.02 -10.50 42.18
CA LEU A 238 -69.60 -11.86 42.55
C LEU A 238 -68.89 -12.56 41.39
N VAL A 239 -69.44 -12.45 40.17
CA VAL A 239 -68.84 -12.96 38.93
C VAL A 239 -67.50 -12.27 38.65
N ASN A 240 -67.43 -10.94 38.75
CA ASN A 240 -66.18 -10.19 38.58
C ASN A 240 -65.10 -10.58 39.61
N LYS A 241 -65.50 -10.90 40.85
CA LYS A 241 -64.57 -11.34 41.90
C LYS A 241 -64.00 -12.72 41.59
N TYR A 242 -64.84 -13.65 41.14
CA TYR A 242 -64.44 -15.00 40.75
C TYR A 242 -63.42 -14.99 39.60
N PHE A 243 -63.67 -14.24 38.53
CA PHE A 243 -62.73 -14.15 37.40
C PHE A 243 -61.42 -13.43 37.73
N LYS A 244 -61.45 -12.44 38.65
CA LYS A 244 -60.21 -11.82 39.16
C LYS A 244 -59.37 -12.81 39.97
N GLN A 245 -59.98 -13.79 40.64
CA GLN A 245 -59.25 -14.83 41.36
C GLN A 245 -58.68 -15.92 40.43
N LEU A 246 -59.31 -16.18 39.27
CA LEU A 246 -58.83 -17.14 38.27
C LEU A 246 -57.69 -16.62 37.36
N ASN A 247 -57.53 -15.30 37.26
CA ASN A 247 -56.50 -14.67 36.42
C ASN A 247 -55.23 -14.27 37.20
N ASN A 248 -55.19 -14.49 38.52
CA ASN A 248 -53.98 -14.48 39.34
C ASN A 248 -53.45 -15.91 39.49
#